data_AF-A0A838HVW4-F1
#
_entry.id   AF-A0A838HVW4-F1
#
_cell.length_a   1.000
_cell.length_b   1.000
_cell.length_c   1.000
_cell.angle_alpha   90.00
_cell.angle_beta   90.00
_cell.angle_gamma   90.00
#
_symmetry.space_group_name_H-M   'P 1'
#
loop_
_entity.id
_entity.type
_entity.pdbx_description
1 polymer ?
#
loop_
_entity_poly.entity_id
_entity_poly.type
_entity_poly.pdbx_seq_one_letter_code
_entity_poly.pdbx_strand_id
1 'polypeptide(L)' 'MDINLDAYYRGQAAERLQALGDELLRMAGEAGRADAHDAAMWLADLSTQLLDMGLRVGGQHTPPAGDLL' A
#
# COMPACT_ATOMS: atom_id res chain seq x y z
N MET A 1 3.01 29.82 -6.89
CA MET A 1 2.32 28.52 -6.74
C MET A 1 3.22 27.70 -5.84
N ASP A 2 2.86 27.57 -4.57
CA ASP A 2 3.67 26.84 -3.60
C ASP A 2 3.31 25.36 -3.75
N ILE A 3 4.24 24.56 -4.28
CA ILE A 3 4.03 23.12 -4.38
C ILE A 3 3.98 22.62 -2.95
N ASN A 4 2.88 21.98 -2.56
CA ASN A 4 2.81 21.30 -1.27
C ASN A 4 3.74 20.07 -1.33
N LEU A 5 5.02 20.30 -1.00
CA LEU A 5 6.08 19.30 -1.04
C LEU A 5 5.73 18.09 -0.17
N ASP A 6 5.03 18.30 0.96
CA ASP A 6 4.56 17.22 1.82
C ASP A 6 3.57 16.30 1.09
N ALA A 7 2.56 16.87 0.40
CA ALA A 7 1.63 16.10 -0.41
C ALA A 7 2.33 15.35 -1.56
N TYR A 8 3.33 15.99 -2.20
CA TYR A 8 4.12 15.36 -3.26
C TYR A 8 4.92 14.15 -2.76
N TYR A 9 5.65 14.29 -1.63
CA TYR A 9 6.43 13.19 -1.07
C TYR A 9 5.54 12.08 -0.50
N ARG A 10 4.37 12.41 0.06
CA ARG A 10 3.38 11.40 0.48
C ARG A 10 2.83 10.60 -0.70
N GLY A 11 2.52 11.26 -1.81
CA GLY A 11 2.12 10.58 -3.06
C GLY A 11 3.20 9.63 -3.55
N GLN A 12 4.45 10.10 -3.64
CA GLN A 12 5.58 9.26 -4.05
C GLN A 12 5.82 8.07 -3.10
N ALA A 13 5.67 8.28 -1.79
CA ALA A 13 5.80 7.21 -0.81
C ALA A 13 4.69 6.16 -0.95
N ALA A 14 3.44 6.59 -1.16
CA ALA A 14 2.31 5.70 -1.40
C ALA A 14 2.49 4.85 -2.67
N GLU A 15 2.95 5.45 -3.77
CA GLU A 15 3.25 4.73 -5.01
C GLU A 15 4.34 3.66 -4.83
N ARG A 16 5.40 3.98 -4.07
CA ARG A 16 6.46 3.01 -3.77
C ARG A 16 5.98 1.87 -2.89
N LEU A 17 5.16 2.16 -1.89
CA LEU A 17 4.55 1.13 -1.03
C LEU A 17 3.63 0.21 -1.83
N GLN A 18 2.85 0.77 -2.75
CA GLN A 18 2.01 0.00 -3.65
C GLN A 18 2.83 -0.92 -4.56
N ALA A 19 3.85 -0.39 -5.23
CA ALA A 19 4.72 -1.18 -6.10
C ALA A 19 5.41 -2.34 -5.35
N LEU A 20 5.84 -2.09 -4.11
CA LEU A 20 6.42 -3.14 -3.28
C LEU A 20 5.38 -4.19 -2.85
N GLY A 21 4.18 -3.77 -2.47
CA GLY A 21 3.07 -4.68 -2.16
C GLY A 21 2.74 -5.61 -3.32
N ASP A 22 2.58 -5.05 -4.52
CA ASP A 22 2.29 -5.83 -5.74
C ASP A 22 3.38 -6.89 -6.03
N GLU A 23 4.65 -6.53 -5.81
CA GLU A 23 5.78 -7.45 -5.98
C GLU A 23 5.79 -8.58 -4.93
N LEU A 24 5.47 -8.27 -3.67
CA LEU A 24 5.31 -9.30 -2.63
C LEU A 24 4.15 -10.25 -2.95
N LEU A 25 3.04 -9.73 -3.47
CA LEU A 25 1.91 -10.55 -3.88
C LEU A 25 2.25 -11.48 -5.05
N ARG A 26 3.04 -10.99 -6.02
CA ARG A 26 3.57 -11.81 -7.11
C ARG A 26 4.43 -12.96 -6.56
N MET A 27 5.36 -12.64 -5.66
CA MET A 27 6.22 -13.65 -5.01
C MET A 27 5.43 -14.65 -4.16
N ALA A 28 4.36 -14.22 -3.49
CA ALA A 28 3.47 -15.12 -2.76
C ALA A 28 2.85 -16.17 -3.70
N GLY A 29 2.42 -15.75 -4.89
CA GLY A 29 1.92 -16.66 -5.92
C GLY A 29 2.99 -17.65 -6.42
N GLU A 30 4.23 -17.21 -6.56
CA GLU A 30 5.36 -18.08 -6.95
C GLU A 30 5.72 -19.09 -5.85
N ALA A 31 5.75 -18.65 -4.59
CA ALA A 31 5.96 -19.52 -3.43
C ALA A 31 4.85 -20.58 -3.33
N GLY A 32 3.59 -20.21 -3.57
CA GLY A 32 2.47 -21.15 -3.59
C GLY A 32 2.61 -22.21 -4.69
N ARG A 33 3.07 -21.84 -5.89
CA ARG A 33 3.36 -22.80 -6.98
C ARG A 33 4.55 -23.71 -6.67
N ALA A 34 5.47 -23.25 -5.83
CA ALA A 34 6.64 -24.01 -5.39
C ALA A 34 6.37 -24.85 -4.13
N ASP A 35 5.11 -24.99 -3.71
CA ASP A 35 4.68 -25.73 -2.51
C ASP A 35 5.19 -25.13 -1.18
N ALA A 36 5.77 -23.92 -1.22
CA ALA A 36 6.28 -23.18 -0.08
C ALA A 36 5.15 -22.35 0.59
N HIS A 37 4.14 -23.06 1.10
CA HIS A 37 2.89 -22.49 1.60
C HIS A 37 3.08 -21.45 2.72
N ASP A 38 3.99 -21.70 3.66
CA ASP A 38 4.27 -20.75 4.75
C ASP A 38 4.84 -19.43 4.20
N ALA A 39 5.80 -19.52 3.27
CA ALA A 39 6.37 -18.34 2.62
C ALA A 39 5.30 -17.58 1.81
N ALA A 40 4.43 -18.29 1.09
CA ALA A 40 3.33 -17.68 0.35
C ALA A 40 2.39 -16.87 1.26
N MET A 41 2.02 -17.43 2.41
CA MET A 41 1.14 -16.76 3.37
C MET A 41 1.80 -15.53 3.99
N TRP A 42 3.07 -15.64 4.40
CA TRP A 42 3.84 -14.52 4.95
C TRP A 42 4.00 -13.37 3.95
N LEU A 43 4.30 -13.68 2.69
CA LEU A 43 4.44 -12.68 1.63
C LEU A 43 3.12 -11.97 1.32
N ALA A 44 2.00 -12.71 1.31
CA ALA A 44 0.68 -12.12 1.11
C ALA A 44 0.25 -11.21 2.28
N ASP A 45 0.56 -11.58 3.51
CA ASP A 45 0.29 -10.75 4.69
C ASP A 45 1.12 -9.45 4.66
N LEU A 46 2.42 -9.54 4.38
CA LEU A 46 3.28 -8.38 4.23
C LEU A 46 2.82 -7.46 3.09
N SER A 47 2.39 -8.02 1.95
CA SER A 47 1.77 -7.26 0.86
C SER A 47 0.58 -6.45 1.35
N THR A 48 -0.32 -7.09 2.11
CA THR A 48 -1.53 -6.43 2.64
C THR A 48 -1.18 -5.28 3.58
N GLN A 49 -0.21 -5.48 4.47
CA GLN A 49 0.25 -4.44 5.39
C GLN A 49 0.86 -3.23 4.65
N LEU A 50 1.63 -3.46 3.60
CA LEU A 50 2.23 -2.39 2.80
C LEU A 50 1.18 -1.60 2.01
N LEU A 51 0.19 -2.27 1.45
CA LEU A 51 -0.92 -1.62 0.74
C LEU A 51 -1.75 -0.74 1.68
N ASP A 52 -2.07 -1.24 2.88
CA ASP A 52 -2.77 -0.45 3.91
C ASP A 52 -1.93 0.77 4.34
N MET A 53 -0.61 0.60 4.51
CA MET A 53 0.29 1.70 4.80
C MET A 53 0.30 2.74 3.66
N GLY A 54 0.34 2.29 2.40
CA GLY A 54 0.27 3.16 1.23
C GLY A 54 -0.99 4.01 1.19
N LEU A 55 -2.15 3.42 1.52
CA LEU A 55 -3.43 4.15 1.62
C LEU A 55 -3.43 5.20 2.73
N ARG A 56 -2.84 4.88 3.89
CA ARG A 56 -2.71 5.82 5.02
C ARG A 56 -1.76 6.97 4.69
N VAL A 57 -0.63 6.68 4.04
CA VAL A 57 0.37 7.68 3.65
C VAL A 57 -0.13 8.57 2.52
N GLY A 58 -0.79 8.00 1.51
CA GLY A 58 -1.36 8.71 0.37
C GLY A 58 -2.56 9.61 0.72
N GLY A 59 -3.13 9.44 1.91
CA GLY A 59 -4.18 10.30 2.46
C GLY A 59 -5.56 9.97 1.90
N GLN A 60 -6.28 9.08 2.58
CA GLN A 60 -7.74 9.15 2.55
C GLN A 60 -8.18 10.38 3.36
N HIS A 61 -8.40 11.51 2.67
CA HIS A 61 -9.32 12.53 3.16
C HIS A 61 -10.73 11.94 3.01
N THR A 62 -11.20 11.19 4.00
CA THR A 62 -12.65 11.16 4.25
C THR A 62 -12.99 12.58 4.68
N PRO A 63 -13.75 13.38 3.91
CA PRO A 63 -14.20 14.67 4.43
C PRO A 63 -14.96 14.40 5.73
N PRO A 64 -14.74 15.19 6.80
CA PRO A 64 -15.59 15.07 7.97
C PRO A 64 -17.03 15.23 7.49
N ALA A 65 -17.91 14.30 7.87
CA ALA A 65 -19.33 14.31 7.54
C ALA A 65 -20.09 15.45 8.27
N GLY A 66 -19.50 16.65 8.32
CA GLY A 66 -19.95 17.80 9.09
C GLY A 66 -20.39 19.02 8.26
N ASP A 67 -20.15 19.04 6.95
CA ASP A 67 -20.53 20.18 6.08
C ASP A 67 -21.73 19.86 5.17
N LEU A 68 -22.67 19.03 5.65
CA LEU A 68 -24.02 18.92 5.08
C LEU A 68 -25.01 19.51 6.08
N LEU A 69 -24.97 20.83 6.24
CA LEU A 69 -26.06 21.62 6.83
C LEU A 69 -26.63 22.56 5.76
#